data_AF-A0AAN7J414-F1
#
_entry.id   AF-A0AAN7J414-F1
#
_cell.length_a   1.000
_cell.length_b   1.000
_cell.length_c   1.000
_cell.angle_alpha   90.00
_cell.angle_beta   90.00
_cell.angle_gamma   90.00
#
_symmetry.space_group_name_H-M   'P 1'
#
loop_
_entity.id
_entity.type
_entity.pdbx_description
1 polymer ?
#
loop_
_entity_poly.entity_id
_entity_poly.type
_entity_poly.pdbx_seq_one_letter_code
_entity_poly.pdbx_strand_id
1 'polypeptide(L)'
;MRLAIFNSYSPLKLLAVAETRFASTIIMLKRLFQVKQNLRNMVISEEWMSYREDDVGKAQTVRDFVLNDLWWDKVAYILRFTGPIYEMLRVADTDAPILHKVYEMWDSIIENVKKEIYRHEGKEDYEESPFYDVVRNILIERWTKNCTPLHCLAHSLNPK
;
A
#
# COMPACT_ATOMS: atom_id res chain seq x y z
N MET A 1 6.23 6.79 26.98
CA MET A 1 7.55 6.12 26.87
C MET A 1 7.77 5.45 25.51
N ARG A 2 6.90 4.54 25.02
CA ARG A 2 7.01 3.87 23.70
C ARG A 2 7.35 4.79 22.50
N LEU A 3 6.63 5.90 22.36
CA LEU A 3 6.86 6.88 21.29
C LEU A 3 8.23 7.57 21.41
N ALA A 4 8.70 7.82 22.64
CA ALA A 4 10.01 8.43 22.87
C ALA A 4 11.14 7.47 22.47
N ILE A 5 11.00 6.18 22.80
CA ILE A 5 11.93 5.13 22.35
C ILE A 5 11.90 5.08 20.81
N PHE A 6 10.74 5.01 20.16
CA PHE A 6 10.70 4.99 18.70
C PHE A 6 11.37 6.21 18.05
N ASN A 7 11.18 7.40 18.61
CA ASN A 7 11.77 8.63 18.10
C ASN A 7 13.31 8.69 18.26
N SER A 8 13.92 7.89 19.16
CA SER A 8 15.39 7.79 19.21
C SER A 8 15.95 6.93 18.09
N TYR A 9 15.17 6.00 17.55
CA TYR A 9 15.56 5.10 16.46
C TYR A 9 15.12 5.59 15.07
N SER A 10 14.18 6.53 14.98
CA SER A 10 13.59 6.95 13.72
C SER A 10 13.38 8.46 13.62
N PRO A 11 13.91 9.14 12.57
CA PRO A 11 13.56 10.52 12.29
C PRO A 11 12.13 10.65 11.71
N LEU A 12 11.55 9.54 11.25
CA LEU A 12 10.20 9.49 10.70
C LEU A 12 9.20 9.07 11.78
N LYS A 13 8.02 9.67 11.74
CA LYS A 13 6.89 9.30 12.61
C LYS A 13 6.04 8.20 11.95
N LEU A 14 5.51 7.30 12.77
CA LEU A 14 4.39 6.45 12.36
C LEU A 14 3.15 7.33 12.11
N LEU A 15 2.38 6.96 11.10
CA LEU A 15 1.15 7.68 10.76
C LEU A 15 -0.01 7.04 11.51
N ALA A 16 -0.80 7.87 12.20
CA ALA A 16 -2.10 7.46 12.68
C ALA A 16 -3.08 7.42 11.50
N VAL A 17 -4.10 6.57 11.58
CA VAL A 17 -5.25 6.67 10.67
C VAL A 17 -5.86 8.05 10.89
N ALA A 18 -5.77 8.90 9.89
CA ALA A 18 -6.62 10.06 9.78
C ALA A 18 -7.72 9.75 8.76
N GLU A 19 -8.90 10.33 8.94
CA GLU A 19 -9.88 10.41 7.87
C GLU A 19 -9.32 11.30 6.75
N THR A 20 -8.52 10.69 5.89
CA THR A 20 -8.04 11.31 4.66
C THR A 20 -8.84 10.77 3.48
N ARG A 21 -8.83 11.52 2.38
CA ARG A 21 -9.73 11.35 1.23
C ARG A 21 -9.63 9.98 0.53
N PHE A 22 -8.52 9.24 0.64
CA PHE A 22 -8.38 7.87 0.13
C PHE A 22 -7.14 7.13 0.68
N ALA A 23 -7.13 5.80 0.55
CA ALA A 23 -5.98 4.90 0.75
C ALA A 23 -5.20 5.00 2.08
N SER A 24 -5.81 5.50 3.16
CA SER A 24 -5.19 5.68 4.49
C SER A 24 -4.43 4.43 4.96
N THR A 25 -5.04 3.25 4.81
CA THR A 25 -4.43 1.96 5.19
C THR A 25 -3.14 1.67 4.42
N ILE A 26 -3.12 1.87 3.10
CA ILE A 26 -1.94 1.63 2.26
C ILE A 26 -0.83 2.63 2.58
N ILE A 27 -1.18 3.90 2.81
CA ILE A 27 -0.22 4.95 3.20
C ILE A 27 0.46 4.59 4.53
N MET A 28 -0.31 4.12 5.51
CA MET A 28 0.23 3.67 6.79
C MET A 28 1.13 2.44 6.64
N LEU A 29 0.71 1.42 5.87
CA LEU A 29 1.56 0.25 5.61
C LEU A 29 2.87 0.67 4.92
N LYS A 30 2.81 1.60 3.97
CA LYS A 30 3.99 2.14 3.28
C LYS A 30 4.92 2.83 4.28
N ARG A 31 4.39 3.66 5.19
CA ARG A 31 5.19 4.27 6.27
C ARG A 31 5.78 3.22 7.19
N LEU A 32 5.00 2.23 7.61
CA LEU A 32 5.43 1.16 8.51
C LEU A 32 6.59 0.37 7.90
N PHE A 33 6.49 0.04 6.62
CA PHE A 33 7.54 -0.65 5.88
C PHE A 33 8.81 0.21 5.75
N GLN A 34 8.69 1.52 5.52
CA GLN A 34 9.84 2.44 5.46
C GLN A 34 10.65 2.49 6.76
N VAL A 35 9.99 2.34 7.92
CA VAL A 35 10.65 2.35 9.23
C VAL A 35 10.94 0.94 9.76
N LYS A 36 10.84 -0.11 8.92
CA LYS A 36 11.07 -1.52 9.30
C LYS A 36 12.37 -1.69 10.09
N GLN A 37 13.49 -1.17 9.59
CA GLN A 37 14.78 -1.35 10.25
C GLN A 37 14.85 -0.63 11.60
N ASN A 38 14.26 0.56 11.68
CA ASN A 38 14.21 1.35 12.91
C ASN A 38 13.37 0.63 13.97
N LEU A 39 12.25 0.03 13.57
CA LEU A 39 11.43 -0.82 14.44
C LEU A 39 12.19 -2.06 14.91
N ARG A 40 12.95 -2.72 14.03
CA ARG A 40 13.79 -3.87 14.39
C ARG A 40 14.82 -3.51 15.46
N ASN A 41 15.55 -2.41 15.26
CA ASN A 41 16.53 -1.91 16.21
C ASN A 41 15.87 -1.55 17.55
N MET A 42 14.71 -0.91 17.50
CA MET A 42 13.93 -0.57 18.70
C MET A 42 13.53 -1.82 19.49
N VAL A 43 12.93 -2.84 18.86
CA VAL A 43 12.40 -4.00 19.61
C VAL A 43 13.47 -4.91 20.21
N ILE A 44 14.74 -4.78 19.77
CA ILE A 44 15.89 -5.50 20.33
C ILE A 44 16.69 -4.70 21.36
N SER A 45 16.38 -3.42 21.54
CA SER A 45 17.12 -2.50 22.41
C SER A 45 16.87 -2.73 23.91
N GLU A 46 17.84 -2.37 24.75
CA GLU A 46 17.68 -2.45 26.21
C GLU A 46 16.54 -1.57 26.73
N GLU A 47 16.30 -0.42 26.11
CA GLU A 47 15.22 0.50 26.48
C GLU A 47 13.84 -0.11 26.22
N TRP A 48 13.69 -0.89 25.14
CA TRP A 48 12.46 -1.66 24.90
C TRP A 48 12.32 -2.80 25.91
N MET A 49 13.45 -3.39 26.31
CA MET A 49 13.48 -4.53 27.22
C MET A 49 13.15 -4.15 28.66
N SER A 50 13.46 -2.93 29.10
CA SER A 50 13.04 -2.37 30.40
C SER A 50 11.61 -1.82 30.37
N TYR A 51 11.15 -1.31 29.23
CA TYR A 51 9.80 -0.75 29.08
C TYR A 51 8.65 -1.76 29.28
N ARG A 52 8.88 -3.03 28.94
CA ARG A 52 7.85 -4.08 28.88
C ARG A 52 7.31 -4.54 30.25
N GLU A 53 7.76 -3.95 31.35
CA GLU A 53 7.19 -4.18 32.69
C GLU A 53 5.68 -3.82 32.78
N ASP A 54 5.18 -2.93 31.92
CA ASP A 54 3.76 -2.49 31.93
C ASP A 54 2.77 -3.44 31.22
N ASP A 55 3.17 -4.14 30.15
CA ASP A 55 2.32 -5.05 29.36
C ASP A 55 3.19 -5.99 28.50
N VAL A 56 3.78 -6.99 29.17
CA VAL A 56 4.76 -7.94 28.59
C VAL A 56 4.19 -8.68 27.38
N GLY A 57 2.92 -9.09 27.44
CA GLY A 57 2.28 -9.90 26.40
C GLY A 57 2.18 -9.15 25.07
N LYS A 58 1.67 -7.91 25.08
CA LYS A 58 1.59 -7.11 23.85
C LYS A 58 2.97 -6.74 23.31
N ALA A 59 3.93 -6.43 24.19
CA ALA A 59 5.29 -6.11 23.78
C ALA A 59 5.97 -7.30 23.07
N GLN A 60 5.74 -8.53 23.55
CA GLN A 60 6.23 -9.74 22.91
C GLN A 60 5.60 -9.94 21.53
N THR A 61 4.27 -9.82 21.42
CA THR A 61 3.59 -9.93 20.13
C THR A 61 4.12 -8.93 19.10
N VAL A 62 4.34 -7.67 19.49
CA VAL A 62 4.91 -6.65 18.59
C VAL A 62 6.32 -7.05 18.14
N ARG A 63 7.16 -7.52 19.07
CA ARG A 63 8.51 -7.98 18.74
C ARG A 63 8.48 -9.13 17.74
N ASP A 64 7.61 -10.12 17.96
CA ASP A 64 7.50 -11.28 17.09
C ASP A 64 7.09 -10.89 15.66
N PHE A 65 6.13 -9.98 15.50
CA PHE A 65 5.76 -9.46 14.17
C PHE A 65 6.89 -8.66 13.51
N VAL A 66 7.54 -7.76 14.25
CA VAL A 66 8.61 -6.89 13.71
C VAL A 66 9.84 -7.70 13.30
N LEU A 67 10.13 -8.81 13.97
CA LEU A 67 11.25 -9.69 13.64
C LEU A 67 10.90 -10.75 12.58
N ASN A 68 9.63 -11.00 12.30
CA ASN A 68 9.20 -11.99 11.32
C ASN A 68 9.38 -11.52 9.87
N ASP A 69 10.36 -12.06 9.15
CA ASP A 69 10.62 -11.75 7.74
C ASP A 69 9.45 -12.13 6.81
N LEU A 70 8.83 -13.29 7.01
CA LEU A 70 7.67 -13.72 6.20
C LEU A 70 6.49 -12.77 6.35
N TRP A 71 6.31 -12.17 7.52
CA TRP A 71 5.29 -11.14 7.72
C TRP A 71 5.61 -9.88 6.92
N TRP A 72 6.88 -9.43 6.92
CA TRP A 72 7.31 -8.31 6.09
C TRP A 72 7.22 -8.58 4.60
N ASP A 73 7.43 -9.82 4.16
CA ASP A 73 7.27 -10.21 2.74
C ASP A 73 5.81 -10.09 2.31
N LYS A 74 4.87 -10.45 3.18
CA LYS A 74 3.42 -10.22 2.95
C LYS A 74 3.08 -8.74 2.88
N VAL A 75 3.63 -7.92 3.78
CA VAL A 75 3.46 -6.45 3.74
C VAL A 75 4.02 -5.87 2.44
N ALA A 76 5.22 -6.30 2.04
CA ALA A 76 5.84 -5.88 0.79
C ALA A 76 5.00 -6.28 -0.41
N TYR A 77 4.45 -7.49 -0.42
CA TYR A 77 3.56 -7.95 -1.47
C TYR A 77 2.30 -7.08 -1.58
N ILE A 78 1.63 -6.80 -0.46
CA ILE A 78 0.47 -5.89 -0.43
C ILE A 78 0.82 -4.54 -1.04
N LEU A 79 1.95 -3.95 -0.64
CA LEU A 79 2.39 -2.66 -1.16
C LEU A 79 2.71 -2.68 -2.66
N ARG A 80 3.25 -3.79 -3.16
CA ARG A 80 3.58 -3.95 -4.58
C ARG A 80 2.33 -3.96 -5.45
N PHE A 81 1.39 -4.87 -5.21
CA PHE A 81 0.21 -4.97 -6.08
C PHE A 81 -0.78 -3.82 -5.88
N THR A 82 -0.83 -3.19 -4.69
CA THR A 82 -1.66 -1.99 -4.48
C THR A 82 -0.97 -0.69 -4.94
N GLY A 83 0.33 -0.73 -5.22
CA GLY A 83 1.12 0.41 -5.67
C GLY A 83 0.54 1.13 -6.89
N PRO A 84 0.24 0.44 -8.01
CA PRO A 84 -0.35 1.06 -9.19
C PRO A 84 -1.67 1.79 -8.91
N ILE A 85 -2.53 1.21 -8.07
CA ILE A 85 -3.80 1.81 -7.65
C ILE A 85 -3.53 3.10 -6.86
N TYR A 86 -2.62 3.04 -5.89
CA TYR A 86 -2.26 4.17 -5.06
C TYR A 86 -1.69 5.34 -5.89
N GLU A 87 -0.77 5.07 -6.81
CA GLU A 87 -0.15 6.12 -7.63
C GLU A 87 -1.17 6.78 -8.57
N MET A 88 -2.12 6.01 -9.14
CA MET A 88 -3.21 6.61 -9.93
C MET A 88 -4.10 7.53 -9.10
N LEU A 89 -4.52 7.09 -7.92
CA LEU A 89 -5.33 7.92 -7.03
C LEU A 89 -4.59 9.20 -6.64
N ARG A 90 -3.27 9.12 -6.45
CA ARG A 90 -2.44 10.29 -6.15
C ARG A 90 -2.38 11.30 -7.30
N VAL A 91 -2.29 10.83 -8.53
CA VAL A 91 -2.35 11.71 -9.72
C VAL A 91 -3.74 12.30 -9.89
N ALA A 92 -4.79 11.53 -9.61
CA ALA A 92 -6.17 11.98 -9.69
C ALA A 92 -6.55 13.01 -8.61
N ASP A 93 -5.89 12.99 -7.45
CA ASP A 93 -6.09 13.96 -6.36
C ASP A 93 -5.26 15.25 -6.52
N THR A 94 -5.00 15.66 -7.77
CA THR A 94 -4.33 16.93 -8.07
C THR A 94 -5.29 17.89 -8.77
N ASP A 95 -5.06 19.19 -8.64
CA ASP A 95 -5.82 20.22 -9.36
C ASP A 95 -5.45 20.30 -10.86
N ALA A 96 -4.61 19.39 -11.36
CA ALA A 96 -4.23 19.34 -12.76
C ALA A 96 -5.38 18.78 -13.63
N PRO A 97 -5.47 19.17 -14.90
CA PRO A 97 -6.48 18.64 -15.82
C PRO A 97 -6.15 17.17 -16.17
N ILE A 98 -6.54 16.22 -15.33
CA ILE A 98 -6.16 14.79 -15.46
C ILE A 98 -7.23 13.92 -16.12
N LEU A 99 -8.44 14.45 -16.35
CA LEU A 99 -9.59 13.68 -16.83
C LEU A 99 -9.31 12.90 -18.13
N HIS A 100 -8.54 13.49 -19.05
CA HIS A 100 -8.17 12.87 -20.32
C HIS A 100 -7.22 11.66 -20.18
N LYS A 101 -6.52 11.54 -19.05
CA LYS A 101 -5.57 10.46 -18.75
C LYS A 101 -6.21 9.31 -17.96
N VAL A 102 -7.32 9.56 -17.28
CA VAL A 102 -7.95 8.58 -16.37
C VAL A 102 -8.22 7.24 -17.05
N TYR A 103 -8.64 7.26 -18.32
CA TYR A 103 -8.87 6.03 -19.11
C TYR A 103 -7.59 5.21 -19.31
N GLU A 104 -6.52 5.83 -19.81
CA GLU A 104 -5.22 5.17 -20.04
C GLU A 104 -4.58 4.69 -18.73
N MET A 105 -4.70 5.50 -17.67
CA MET A 105 -4.21 5.15 -16.35
C MET A 105 -4.94 3.93 -15.79
N TRP A 106 -6.23 3.77 -16.09
CA TRP A 106 -7.02 2.63 -15.66
C TRP A 106 -6.54 1.32 -16.28
N ASP A 107 -6.33 1.30 -17.60
CA ASP A 107 -5.78 0.14 -18.30
C ASP A 107 -4.40 -0.21 -17.75
N SER A 108 -3.57 0.81 -17.51
CA SER A 108 -2.24 0.66 -16.91
C SER A 108 -2.31 0.09 -15.48
N ILE A 109 -3.31 0.45 -14.67
CA ILE A 109 -3.49 -0.15 -13.33
C ILE A 109 -3.76 -1.64 -13.46
N ILE A 110 -4.73 -2.04 -14.29
CA ILE A 110 -5.11 -3.45 -14.43
C ILE A 110 -3.89 -4.28 -14.85
N GLU A 111 -3.14 -3.81 -15.84
CA GLU A 111 -1.94 -4.50 -16.33
C GLU A 111 -0.86 -4.61 -15.25
N ASN A 112 -0.54 -3.51 -14.55
CA ASN A 112 0.52 -3.51 -13.55
C ASN A 112 0.14 -4.30 -12.28
N VAL A 113 -1.12 -4.26 -11.86
CA VAL A 113 -1.64 -5.09 -10.77
C VAL A 113 -1.53 -6.57 -11.15
N LYS A 114 -1.91 -6.93 -12.39
CA LYS A 114 -1.74 -8.28 -12.91
C LYS A 114 -0.29 -8.73 -12.80
N LYS A 115 0.64 -7.95 -13.37
CA LYS A 115 2.08 -8.27 -13.36
C LYS A 115 2.60 -8.53 -11.95
N GLU A 116 2.22 -7.69 -10.99
CA GLU A 116 2.65 -7.84 -9.60
C GLU A 116 2.10 -9.10 -8.91
N ILE A 117 0.84 -9.45 -9.18
CA ILE A 117 0.21 -10.66 -8.63
C ILE A 117 0.79 -11.91 -9.28
N TYR A 118 0.86 -11.96 -10.61
CA TYR A 118 1.37 -13.11 -11.36
C TYR A 118 2.83 -13.40 -11.02
N ARG A 119 3.67 -12.36 -10.91
CA ARG A 119 5.04 -12.51 -10.46
C ARG A 119 5.14 -13.12 -9.06
N HIS A 120 4.23 -12.75 -8.15
CA HIS A 120 4.23 -13.31 -6.80
C HIS A 120 3.72 -14.76 -6.77
N GLU A 121 2.74 -15.09 -7.62
CA GLU A 121 2.20 -16.45 -7.75
C GLU A 121 3.08 -17.38 -8.60
N GLY A 122 4.09 -16.84 -9.29
CA GLY A 122 4.93 -17.60 -10.21
C GLY A 122 4.20 -18.05 -11.47
N LYS A 123 3.27 -17.21 -11.96
CA LYS A 123 2.39 -17.52 -13.09
C LYS A 123 2.78 -16.77 -14.36
N GLU A 124 2.58 -17.43 -15.49
CA GLU A 124 2.65 -16.87 -16.83
C GLU A 124 1.36 -16.14 -17.22
N ASP A 125 1.43 -15.27 -18.23
CA ASP A 125 0.32 -14.38 -18.60
C ASP A 125 -0.97 -15.09 -19.05
N TYR A 126 -0.86 -16.33 -19.52
CA TYR A 126 -1.98 -17.15 -19.98
C TYR A 126 -2.61 -18.01 -18.87
N GLU A 127 -1.97 -18.12 -17.71
CA GLU A 127 -2.49 -18.91 -16.59
C GLU A 127 -3.60 -18.16 -15.86
N GLU A 128 -4.48 -18.91 -15.18
CA GLU A 128 -5.55 -18.30 -14.39
C GLU A 128 -5.09 -18.00 -12.97
N SER A 129 -5.55 -16.88 -12.40
CA SER A 129 -5.30 -16.51 -11.01
C SER A 129 -6.60 -16.12 -10.31
N PRO A 130 -7.15 -17.01 -9.44
CA PRO A 130 -8.37 -16.70 -8.70
C PRO A 130 -8.25 -15.43 -7.85
N PHE A 131 -7.05 -15.15 -7.31
CA PHE A 131 -6.82 -13.94 -6.54
C PHE A 131 -6.83 -12.70 -7.44
N TYR A 132 -6.13 -12.74 -8.58
CA TYR A 132 -6.19 -11.66 -9.56
C TYR A 132 -7.62 -11.44 -10.07
N ASP A 133 -8.40 -12.49 -10.30
CA ASP A 133 -9.78 -12.36 -10.78
C ASP A 133 -10.65 -11.58 -9.78
N VAL A 134 -10.52 -11.86 -8.48
CA VAL A 134 -11.17 -11.09 -7.42
C VAL A 134 -10.73 -9.62 -7.46
N VAL A 135 -9.42 -9.36 -7.53
CA VAL A 135 -8.88 -7.99 -7.57
C VAL A 135 -9.34 -7.25 -8.82
N ARG A 136 -9.29 -7.90 -9.99
CA ARG A 136 -9.73 -7.36 -11.27
C ARG A 136 -11.22 -7.05 -11.25
N ASN A 137 -12.05 -7.92 -10.66
CA ASN A 137 -13.48 -7.66 -10.53
C ASN A 137 -13.75 -6.43 -9.66
N ILE A 138 -13.07 -6.30 -8.51
CA ILE A 138 -13.16 -5.10 -7.67
C ILE A 138 -12.77 -3.85 -8.46
N LEU A 139 -11.69 -3.91 -9.23
CA LEU A 139 -11.27 -2.81 -10.09
C LEU A 139 -12.37 -2.48 -11.09
N ILE A 140 -12.85 -3.43 -11.88
CA ILE A 140 -13.87 -3.21 -12.93
C ILE A 140 -15.16 -2.65 -12.34
N GLU A 141 -15.62 -3.15 -11.19
CA GLU A 141 -16.79 -2.61 -10.51
C GLU A 141 -16.59 -1.14 -10.11
N ARG A 142 -15.41 -0.78 -9.63
CA ARG A 142 -15.07 0.61 -9.30
C ARG A 142 -15.00 1.49 -10.54
N TRP A 143 -14.44 1.00 -11.65
CA TRP A 143 -14.43 1.71 -12.92
C TRP A 143 -15.84 1.95 -13.44
N THR A 144 -16.67 0.92 -13.46
CA THR A 144 -18.03 0.98 -14.01
C THR A 144 -18.88 2.00 -13.27
N LYS A 145 -18.66 2.16 -11.96
CA LYS A 145 -19.35 3.17 -11.14
C LYS A 145 -18.85 4.60 -11.37
N ASN A 146 -17.60 4.78 -11.79
CA ASN A 146 -16.97 6.11 -11.89
C ASN A 146 -16.74 6.59 -13.33
N CYS A 147 -16.80 5.69 -14.32
CA CYS A 147 -16.60 6.01 -15.73
C CYS A 147 -17.86 6.67 -16.28
N THR A 148 -17.73 7.95 -16.63
CA THR A 148 -18.78 8.73 -17.29
C THR A 148 -18.43 8.96 -18.76
N PRO A 149 -19.40 9.24 -19.64
CA PRO A 149 -19.12 9.60 -21.05
C PRO A 149 -18.12 10.75 -21.21
N LEU A 150 -18.01 11.61 -20.19
CA LEU A 150 -17.05 12.71 -20.16
C LEU A 150 -15.59 12.23 -20.13
N HIS A 151 -15.30 11.12 -19.45
CA HIS A 151 -13.96 10.52 -19.46
C HIS A 151 -13.58 10.06 -20.87
N CYS A 152 -14.51 9.39 -21.57
CA CYS A 152 -14.31 8.94 -22.95
C CYS A 152 -14.13 10.13 -23.91
N LEU A 153 -14.94 11.18 -23.76
CA LEU A 153 -14.83 12.40 -24.56
C LEU A 153 -13.50 13.10 -24.33
N ALA A 154 -13.10 13.31 -23.07
CA ALA A 154 -11.84 13.95 -22.72
C ALA A 154 -10.64 13.18 -23.26
N HIS A 155 -10.66 11.84 -23.18
CA HIS A 155 -9.63 11.00 -23.77
C HIS A 155 -9.58 11.13 -25.31
N SER A 156 -10.74 11.10 -25.97
CA SER A 156 -10.83 11.19 -27.44
C SER A 156 -10.40 12.56 -27.99
N LEU A 157 -10.59 13.62 -27.20
CA LEU A 157 -10.20 14.99 -27.55
C LEU A 157 -8.75 15.32 -27.16
N ASN A 158 -8.00 14.38 -26.58
CA ASN A 158 -6.60 14.59 -26.24
C ASN A 158 -5.73 14.55 -27.51
N PRO A 159 -5.13 15.67 -27.95
CA PRO A 159 -4.20 15.65 -29.08
C PRO A 159 -2.97 14.81 -28.70
N LYS A 160 -2.65 13.82 -29.53
CA LYS A 160 -1.47 12.96 -29.35
C LYS A 160 -0.20 13.70 -29.75
#